data_AF-A0A2S6S409-F1
#
_entry.id   AF-A0A2S6S409-F1
#
_cell.length_a   1.000
_cell.length_b   1.000
_cell.length_c   1.000
_cell.angle_alpha   90.00
_cell.angle_beta   90.00
_cell.angle_gamma   90.00
#
_symmetry.space_group_name_H-M   'P 1'
#
loop_
_entity.id
_entity.type
_entity.pdbx_description
1 polymer ?
#
loop_
_entity_poly.entity_id
_entity_poly.type
_entity_poly.pdbx_seq_one_letter_code
_entity_poly.pdbx_strand_id
1 'polypeptide(L)' 'MIGAFFKNKDWAHWAYGGLTLLISLLWIQVQFTVALNTWYGGFYDLLQNAGDYVERPNEGITLFFSKLISLDYILNGFE' A
#
# COMPACT_ATOMS: atom_id res chain seq x y z
N MET A 1 -14.47 -31.86 7.40
CA MET A 1 -13.14 -31.21 7.48
C MET A 1 -13.21 -29.80 8.07
N ILE A 2 -13.84 -28.81 7.43
CA ILE A 2 -13.92 -27.42 7.98
C ILE A 2 -14.60 -27.37 9.35
N GLY A 3 -15.75 -28.03 9.52
CA GLY A 3 -16.45 -28.07 10.82
C GLY A 3 -15.65 -28.74 11.94
N ALA A 4 -14.76 -29.70 11.63
CA ALA A 4 -13.91 -30.33 12.65
C ALA A 4 -12.80 -29.40 13.15
N PHE A 5 -12.36 -28.44 12.31
CA PHE A 5 -11.34 -27.46 12.66
C PHE A 5 -11.93 -26.25 13.42
N PHE A 6 -13.08 -25.72 12.97
CA PHE A 6 -13.70 -24.53 13.57
C PHE A 6 -14.63 -24.83 14.77
N LYS A 7 -15.10 -26.08 14.94
CA LYS A 7 -15.95 -26.47 16.09
C LYS A 7 -15.20 -27.19 17.20
N ASN A 8 -13.91 -27.48 17.02
CA ASN A 8 -13.09 -28.05 18.09
C ASN A 8 -12.71 -26.95 19.09
N LYS A 9 -13.12 -27.10 20.34
CA LYS A 9 -12.93 -26.10 21.40
C LYS A 9 -11.45 -25.85 21.72
N ASP A 10 -10.60 -26.87 21.58
CA ASP A 10 -9.16 -26.76 21.86
C ASP A 10 -8.44 -25.89 20.82
N TRP A 11 -8.96 -25.87 19.59
CA TRP A 11 -8.36 -25.12 18.47
C TRP A 11 -9.13 -23.85 18.10
N ALA A 12 -10.25 -23.57 18.77
CA ALA A 12 -11.14 -22.47 18.42
C ALA A 12 -10.42 -21.11 18.35
N HIS A 13 -9.59 -20.79 19.35
CA HIS A 13 -8.82 -19.53 19.37
C HIS A 13 -7.90 -19.40 18.16
N TRP A 14 -7.21 -20.47 17.78
CA TRP A 14 -6.33 -20.49 16.61
C TRP A 14 -7.11 -20.42 15.30
N ALA A 15 -8.22 -21.15 15.20
CA ALA A 15 -9.04 -21.19 13.99
C ALA A 15 -9.70 -19.83 13.70
N TYR A 16 -10.38 -19.24 14.69
CA TYR A 16 -11.06 -17.95 14.52
C TYR A 16 -10.09 -16.78 14.53
N GLY A 17 -9.05 -16.82 15.37
CA GLY A 17 -8.00 -15.80 15.40
C GLY A 17 -7.21 -15.78 14.10
N GLY A 18 -6.81 -16.95 13.60
CA GLY A 18 -6.13 -17.09 12.31
C GLY A 18 -7.01 -16.64 11.13
N LEU A 19 -8.30 -17.02 11.11
CA LEU A 19 -9.23 -16.55 10.08
C LEU A 19 -9.37 -15.03 10.10
N THR A 20 -9.55 -14.45 11.30
CA THR A 20 -9.64 -12.98 11.46
C THR A 20 -8.37 -12.30 10.98
N LEU A 21 -7.20 -12.83 11.38
CA LEU A 21 -5.91 -12.30 10.95
C LEU A 21 -5.76 -12.36 9.43
N LEU A 22 -6.12 -13.47 8.79
CA LEU A 22 -6.02 -13.62 7.33
C LEU A 22 -6.95 -12.64 6.60
N ILE A 23 -8.18 -12.46 7.06
CA ILE A 23 -9.11 -11.48 6.47
C ILE A 23 -8.56 -10.07 6.63
N SER A 24 -8.05 -9.71 7.81
CA SER A 24 -7.44 -8.40 8.05
C SER A 24 -6.20 -8.18 7.17
N LEU A 25 -5.34 -9.19 7.01
CA LEU A 25 -4.16 -9.11 6.14
C LEU A 25 -4.55 -8.91 4.67
N LEU A 26 -5.57 -9.63 4.18
CA LEU A 26 -6.08 -9.45 2.82
C LEU A 26 -6.66 -8.05 2.62
N TRP A 27 -7.39 -7.53 3.60
CA TRP A 27 -7.93 -6.17 3.53
C TRP A 27 -6.81 -5.12 3.47
N ILE A 28 -5.80 -5.24 4.36
CA ILE A 28 -4.62 -4.36 4.37
C ILE A 28 -3.86 -4.44 3.03
N GLN A 29 -3.69 -5.65 2.49
CA GLN A 29 -3.03 -5.86 1.19
C GLN A 29 -3.74 -5.12 0.06
N VAL A 30 -5.07 -5.11 0.04
CA VAL A 30 -5.84 -4.36 -0.98
C VAL A 30 -5.60 -2.86 -0.83
N GLN A 31 -5.59 -2.32 0.40
CA GLN A 31 -5.28 -0.89 0.62
C GLN A 31 -3.89 -0.52 0.10
N PHE A 32 -2.87 -1.35 0.40
CA PHE A 32 -1.52 -1.14 -0.16
C PHE A 32 -1.47 -1.24 -1.69
N THR A 33 -2.31 -2.07 -2.30
CA THR A 33 -2.34 -2.20 -3.77
C THR A 33 -2.92 -0.95 -4.41
N VAL A 34 -4.02 -0.41 -3.87
CA VAL A 34 -4.60 0.86 -4.31
C VAL A 34 -3.60 2.00 -4.12
N ALA A 35 -2.92 2.02 -2.96
CA ALA A 35 -1.86 2.96 -2.64
C ALA A 35 -0.76 3.02 -3.71
N LEU A 36 -0.22 1.85 -4.02
CA LEU A 36 0.85 1.72 -5.00
C LEU A 36 0.38 2.14 -6.38
N ASN A 37 -0.88 1.84 -6.75
CA ASN A 37 -1.40 2.24 -8.05
C ASN A 37 -1.52 3.77 -8.19
N THR A 38 -2.04 4.45 -7.17
CA THR A 38 -2.12 5.92 -7.13
C THR A 38 -0.74 6.56 -7.16
N TRP A 39 0.18 6.05 -6.35
CA TRP A 39 1.57 6.49 -6.33
C TRP A 39 2.27 6.30 -7.69
N TYR A 40 2.06 5.14 -8.33
CA TYR A 40 2.63 4.80 -9.63
C TYR A 40 2.18 5.80 -10.70
N GLY A 41 0.89 6.15 -10.73
CA GLY A 41 0.37 7.18 -11.63
C GLY A 41 1.10 8.51 -11.46
N GLY A 42 1.13 9.06 -10.24
CA GLY A 42 1.79 10.35 -9.98
C GLY A 42 3.31 10.33 -10.18
N PHE A 43 3.96 9.18 -10.03
CA PHE A 43 5.38 9.02 -10.33
C PHE A 43 5.66 9.08 -11.83
N TYR A 44 4.86 8.38 -12.64
CA TYR A 44 5.02 8.40 -14.10
C TYR A 44 4.57 9.73 -14.71
N ASP A 45 3.56 10.40 -14.15
CA ASP A 45 3.20 11.77 -14.56
C ASP A 45 4.38 12.74 -14.39
N LEU A 46 5.15 12.60 -13.30
CA LEU A 46 6.37 13.39 -13.09
C LEU A 46 7.43 13.07 -14.15
N LEU A 47 7.65 11.79 -14.46
CA LEU A 47 8.61 11.38 -15.48
C LEU A 47 8.19 11.84 -16.88
N GLN A 48 6.90 11.79 -17.19
CA GLN A 48 6.35 12.19 -18.48
C GLN A 48 6.47 13.72 -18.70
N ASN A 49 6.27 14.50 -17.64
CA ASN A 49 6.39 15.96 -17.66
C ASN A 49 7.78 16.44 -17.21
N ALA A 50 8.80 15.57 -17.23
CA ALA A 50 10.16 15.95 -16.83
C ALA A 50 10.73 17.12 -17.66
N GLY A 51 10.25 17.29 -18.90
CA GLY A 51 10.60 18.41 -19.77
C GLY A 51 10.24 19.79 -19.19
N ASP A 52 9.21 19.88 -18.35
CA ASP A 52 8.78 21.14 -17.73
C ASP A 52 9.79 21.65 -16.69
N TYR A 53 10.69 20.78 -16.23
CA TYR A 53 11.71 21.07 -15.23
C TYR A 53 13.10 21.34 -15.82
N VAL A 54 13.24 21.44 -17.16
CA VAL A 54 14.54 21.67 -17.81
C VAL A 54 15.18 22.98 -17.35
N GLU A 55 14.39 24.04 -17.21
CA GLU A 55 14.85 25.35 -16.71
C GLU A 55 15.05 25.37 -15.18
N ARG A 56 14.51 24.37 -14.46
CA ARG A 56 14.52 24.26 -12.98
C ARG A 56 14.87 22.83 -12.53
N PRO A 57 16.06 22.31 -12.89
CA PRO A 57 16.37 20.89 -12.74
C PRO A 57 16.43 20.44 -11.28
N ASN A 58 16.85 21.32 -10.37
CA ASN A 58 16.92 21.03 -8.94
C ASN A 58 15.54 20.69 -8.37
N GLU A 59 14.48 21.37 -8.83
CA GLU A 59 13.12 21.11 -8.35
C GLU A 59 12.58 19.79 -8.85
N GLY A 60 12.81 19.46 -10.14
CA GLY A 60 12.44 18.17 -10.70
C GLY A 60 13.14 17.01 -9.97
N ILE A 61 14.43 17.16 -9.66
CA ILE A 61 15.21 16.16 -8.91
C ILE A 61 14.68 16.01 -7.47
N THR A 62 14.41 17.12 -6.78
CA THR A 62 13.83 17.07 -5.43
C THR A 62 12.46 16.40 -5.44
N LEU A 63 11.61 16.70 -6.42
CA LEU A 63 10.29 16.10 -6.55
C LEU A 63 10.38 14.60 -6.86
N PHE A 64 11.35 14.18 -7.67
CA PHE A 64 11.63 12.77 -7.95
C PHE A 64 12.02 11.99 -6.69
N PHE A 65 12.99 12.50 -5.91
CA PHE A 65 13.39 11.86 -4.65
C PHE A 65 12.29 11.89 -3.59
N SER A 66 11.49 12.95 -3.57
CA SER A 66 10.29 13.02 -2.73
C SER A 66 9.34 11.89 -3.07
N LYS A 67 8.99 11.69 -4.35
CA LYS A 67 8.12 10.58 -4.77
C LYS A 67 8.73 9.20 -4.44
N LEU A 68 10.03 9.00 -4.59
CA LEU A 68 10.66 7.68 -4.32
C LEU A 68 10.66 7.27 -2.86
N ILE A 69 10.85 8.21 -1.93
CA ILE A 69 11.13 7.92 -0.52
C ILE A 69 9.96 8.36 0.38
N SER A 70 8.94 9.06 -0.14
CA SER A 70 7.86 9.60 0.67
C SER A 70 7.04 8.51 1.34
N LEU A 71 6.83 8.67 2.65
CA LEU A 71 5.79 7.97 3.41
C LEU A 71 4.45 8.75 3.41
N ASP A 72 4.37 9.83 2.65
CA ASP A 72 3.27 10.81 2.67
C ASP A 72 1.90 10.15 2.47
N TYR A 73 1.79 9.24 1.49
CA TYR A 73 0.56 8.50 1.24
C TYR A 73 0.10 7.64 2.44
N ILE A 74 1.04 7.07 3.20
CA ILE A 74 0.72 6.28 4.40
C ILE A 74 0.33 7.23 5.55
N LEU A 75 1.03 8.35 5.68
CA LEU A 75 0.82 9.31 6.78
C LEU A 75 -0.46 10.14 6.61
N ASN A 76 -0.90 10.37 5.37
CA ASN A 76 -2.15 11.07 5.05
C ASN A 76 -3.37 10.14 5.00
N GLY A 77 -3.24 8.88 5.47
CA GLY A 77 -4.38 7.97 5.57
C GLY A 77 -4.80 7.36 4.25
N PHE A 78 -3.85 7.09 3.35
CA PHE A 78 -4.08 6.57 2.00
C PHE A 78 -4.74 7.57 1.05
N GLU A 79 -4.54 8.86 1.31
CA GLU A 79 -4.87 9.99 0.43
C GLU A 79 -3.63 10.57 -0.26
#